data_AF-A0AAN8VQY7-F1
#
_entry.id   AF-A0AAN8VQY7-F1
#
_cell.length_a   1.000
_cell.length_b   1.000
_cell.length_c   1.000
_cell.angle_alpha   90.00
_cell.angle_beta   90.00
_cell.angle_gamma   90.00
#
_symmetry.space_group_name_H-M   'P 1'
#
loop_
_entity.id
_entity.type
_entity.pdbx_description
1 polymer ?
#
loop_
_entity_poly.entity_id
_entity_poly.type
_entity_poly.pdbx_seq_one_letter_code
_entity_poly.pdbx_strand_id
1 'polypeptide(L)'
;MILTLAEFDPIRWLDKSLIQLCSRFGDYQKDNPSSFSLSPRFSIFPQFIFHLRRSQFVQVFNNSPDETAYFRMILNRENVSNSVVMIQPSLIAYSFHALGEPVLLDVLAIAADRILLLDSYFTVVVFHGATIAQWRNAGYHNLSEHEVFAKLLKAPRDDADAIVKERFPVPRLVICDQYGSQARFLLAKLNPSATYNSDSPAVPGGDIIFTDDVSFEVFMDHLQRTLLPLFLYSEAIASDVATFATDLDAFEKCWVCIVDMQASPDLTSLLKRNKQLVVFMSSLICLSHTL
;
A
#
# COMPACT_ATOMS: atom_id res chain seq x y z
N MET A 1 -6.84 -32.74 25.88
CA MET A 1 -6.26 -31.50 26.41
C MET A 1 -5.30 -30.96 25.36
N ILE A 2 -5.84 -30.29 24.35
CA ILE A 2 -5.06 -29.64 23.29
C ILE A 2 -4.74 -28.25 23.83
N LEU A 3 -3.51 -28.04 24.28
CA LEU A 3 -3.01 -26.71 24.59
C LEU A 3 -3.00 -25.93 23.28
N THR A 4 -3.89 -24.95 23.18
CA THR A 4 -3.94 -23.95 22.12
C THR A 4 -2.59 -23.21 22.11
N LEU A 5 -1.69 -23.60 21.21
CA LEU A 5 -0.63 -22.71 20.73
C LEU A 5 -1.37 -21.45 20.28
N ALA A 6 -1.11 -20.32 20.95
CA ALA A 6 -1.71 -19.06 20.55
C ALA A 6 -1.40 -18.85 19.05
N GLU A 7 -2.44 -18.90 18.23
CA GLU A 7 -2.32 -18.74 16.78
C GLU A 7 -1.60 -17.43 16.50
N PHE A 8 -0.50 -17.51 15.74
CA PHE A 8 0.30 -16.33 15.43
C PHE A 8 -0.54 -15.39 14.56
N ASP A 9 -0.86 -14.21 15.09
CA ASP A 9 -1.60 -13.17 14.37
C ASP A 9 -0.61 -12.14 13.77
N PRO A 10 -0.38 -12.16 12.45
CA PRO A 10 0.57 -11.27 11.80
C PRO A 10 0.15 -9.80 11.87
N ILE A 11 -1.15 -9.50 11.84
CA ILE A 11 -1.66 -8.12 11.90
C ILE A 11 -1.37 -7.54 13.28
N ARG A 12 -1.73 -8.27 14.35
CA ARG A 12 -1.46 -7.84 15.71
C ARG A 12 0.02 -7.65 15.98
N TRP A 13 0.87 -8.48 15.39
CA TRP A 13 2.31 -8.33 15.50
C TRP A 13 2.83 -7.08 14.76
N LEU A 14 2.34 -6.80 13.54
CA LEU A 14 2.67 -5.59 12.78
C LEU A 14 2.27 -4.33 13.55
N ASP A 15 1.04 -4.29 14.06
CA ASP A 15 0.51 -3.14 14.81
C ASP A 15 1.34 -2.89 16.09
N LYS A 16 1.70 -3.95 16.84
CA LYS A 16 2.58 -3.83 18.01
C LYS A 16 3.98 -3.33 17.66
N SER A 17 4.56 -3.82 16.57
CA SER A 17 5.91 -3.42 16.12
C SER A 17 5.92 -1.95 15.70
N LEU A 18 4.86 -1.50 15.02
CA LEU A 18 4.67 -0.10 14.67
C LEU A 18 4.53 0.78 15.92
N ILE A 19 3.73 0.37 16.90
CA ILE A 19 3.57 1.10 18.16
C ILE A 19 4.93 1.24 18.87
N GLN A 20 5.71 0.17 18.96
CA GLN A 20 7.04 0.20 19.60
C GLN A 20 8.01 1.14 18.89
N LEU A 21 8.00 1.15 17.54
CA LEU A 21 8.82 2.05 16.75
C LEU A 21 8.40 3.51 16.99
N CYS A 22 7.11 3.80 16.88
CA CYS A 22 6.58 5.15 17.06
C CYS A 22 6.77 5.65 18.50
N SER A 23 6.68 4.79 19.52
CA SER A 23 6.93 5.17 20.91
C SER A 23 8.40 5.48 21.21
N ARG A 24 9.32 4.90 20.43
CA ARG A 24 10.77 5.08 20.60
C ARG A 24 11.32 6.26 19.82
N PHE A 25 10.80 6.51 18.61
CA PHE A 25 11.35 7.50 17.68
C PHE A 25 10.40 8.67 17.38
N GLY A 26 9.18 8.64 17.92
CA GLY A 26 8.23 9.74 17.77
C GLY A 26 8.42 10.82 18.82
N ASP A 27 8.22 12.05 18.38
CA ASP A 27 8.16 13.22 19.25
C ASP A 27 6.71 13.46 19.66
N TYR A 28 6.51 13.73 20.93
CA TYR A 28 5.18 13.95 21.52
C TYR A 28 5.24 15.03 22.60
N GLN A 29 4.26 15.93 22.60
CA GLN A 29 4.08 16.91 23.67
C GLN A 29 3.03 16.42 24.67
N LYS A 30 3.42 16.37 25.94
CA LYS A 30 2.52 16.07 27.07
C LYS A 30 1.29 16.98 27.01
N ASP A 31 0.12 16.38 27.24
CA ASP A 31 -1.20 17.05 27.21
C ASP A 31 -1.74 17.50 25.84
N ASN A 32 -1.02 17.25 24.73
CA ASN A 32 -1.52 17.51 23.37
C ASN A 32 -1.49 16.24 22.49
N PRO A 33 -2.60 15.48 22.39
CA PRO A 33 -2.66 14.25 21.57
C PRO A 33 -2.31 14.47 20.09
N SER A 34 -2.62 15.64 19.55
CA SER A 34 -2.40 15.98 18.13
C SER A 34 -0.96 16.43 17.83
N SER A 35 -0.08 16.45 18.83
CA SER A 35 1.32 16.86 18.68
C SER A 35 2.24 15.76 18.17
N PHE A 36 1.74 14.52 18.05
CA PHE A 36 2.55 13.39 17.62
C PHE A 36 3.15 13.66 16.23
N SER A 37 4.46 13.58 16.13
CA SER A 37 5.18 13.72 14.87
C SER A 37 6.33 12.72 14.78
N LEU A 38 6.66 12.35 13.55
CA LEU A 38 7.80 11.51 13.23
C LEU A 38 8.79 12.32 12.39
N SER A 39 10.07 12.00 12.51
CA SER A 39 11.08 12.51 11.60
C SER A 39 10.69 12.20 10.14
N PRO A 40 10.98 13.09 9.17
CA PRO A 40 10.67 12.86 7.75
C PRO A 40 11.22 11.54 7.20
N ARG A 41 12.28 10.98 7.79
CA ARG A 41 12.84 9.67 7.39
C ARG A 41 11.96 8.48 7.79
N PHE A 42 11.12 8.64 8.81
CA PHE A 42 10.24 7.61 9.35
C PHE A 42 8.75 7.87 9.08
N SER A 43 8.39 9.05 8.55
CA SER A 43 6.99 9.45 8.33
C SER A 43 6.22 8.53 7.37
N ILE A 44 6.92 7.91 6.42
CA ILE A 44 6.34 6.96 5.45
C ILE A 44 6.03 5.59 6.07
N PHE A 45 6.67 5.24 7.20
CA PHE A 45 6.62 3.90 7.76
C PHE A 45 5.21 3.49 8.25
N PRO A 46 4.45 4.35 8.97
CA PRO A 46 3.06 4.03 9.32
C PRO A 46 2.17 3.79 8.09
N GLN A 47 2.34 4.57 7.02
CA GLN A 47 1.60 4.40 5.77
C GLN A 47 1.94 3.06 5.11
N PHE A 48 3.23 2.71 5.08
CA PHE A 48 3.68 1.44 4.55
C PHE A 48 3.08 0.23 5.31
N ILE A 49 3.08 0.28 6.65
CA ILE A 49 2.48 -0.77 7.49
C ILE A 49 0.96 -0.86 7.28
N PHE A 50 0.29 0.29 7.11
CA PHE A 50 -1.14 0.33 6.79
C PHE A 50 -1.47 -0.39 5.48
N HIS A 51 -0.67 -0.22 4.43
CA HIS A 51 -0.87 -0.96 3.19
C HIS A 51 -0.47 -2.44 3.32
N LEU A 52 0.63 -2.74 4.02
CA LEU A 52 1.09 -4.12 4.24
C LEU A 52 0.05 -4.97 4.98
N ARG A 53 -0.54 -4.47 6.07
CA ARG A 53 -1.54 -5.22 6.85
C ARG A 53 -2.82 -5.53 6.07
N ARG A 54 -3.15 -4.72 5.05
CA ARG A 54 -4.30 -4.89 4.14
C ARG A 54 -3.94 -5.61 2.84
N SER A 55 -2.67 -5.89 2.63
CA SER A 55 -2.21 -6.53 1.42
C SER A 55 -2.60 -8.01 1.38
N GLN A 56 -2.64 -8.58 0.18
CA GLN A 56 -2.88 -10.00 -0.05
C GLN A 56 -1.80 -10.92 0.52
N PHE A 57 -0.67 -10.36 0.98
CA PHE A 57 0.38 -11.13 1.65
C PHE A 57 0.00 -11.50 3.08
N VAL A 58 -0.78 -10.64 3.75
CA VAL A 58 -1.22 -10.81 5.14
C VAL A 58 -2.68 -11.23 5.20
N GLN A 59 -3.56 -10.52 4.51
CA GLN A 59 -4.99 -10.84 4.41
C GLN A 59 -5.24 -11.76 3.22
N VAL A 60 -5.25 -13.07 3.49
CA VAL A 60 -5.40 -14.12 2.47
C VAL A 60 -6.85 -14.38 2.07
N PHE A 61 -7.82 -13.67 2.66
CA PHE A 61 -9.22 -13.80 2.28
C PHE A 61 -9.41 -13.43 0.80
N ASN A 62 -10.28 -14.17 0.11
CA ASN A 62 -10.54 -14.02 -1.33
C ASN A 62 -9.36 -14.37 -2.26
N ASN A 63 -8.32 -15.02 -1.75
CA ASN A 63 -7.26 -15.64 -2.54
C ASN A 63 -7.24 -17.15 -2.30
N SER A 64 -6.89 -17.92 -3.33
CA SER A 64 -6.59 -19.34 -3.14
C SER A 64 -5.25 -19.53 -2.40
N PRO A 65 -5.03 -20.70 -1.76
CA PRO A 65 -3.73 -21.01 -1.15
C PRO A 65 -2.56 -20.92 -2.14
N ASP A 66 -2.78 -21.34 -3.39
CA ASP A 66 -1.76 -21.32 -4.44
C ASP A 66 -1.44 -19.89 -4.89
N GLU A 67 -2.45 -19.02 -5.06
CA GLU A 67 -2.24 -17.59 -5.37
C GLU A 67 -1.47 -16.90 -4.24
N THR A 68 -1.83 -17.20 -2.99
CA THR A 68 -1.15 -16.65 -1.82
C THR A 68 0.32 -17.06 -1.81
N ALA A 69 0.61 -18.35 -2.03
CA ALA A 69 1.98 -18.86 -2.12
C ALA A 69 2.76 -18.22 -3.27
N TYR A 70 2.11 -18.04 -4.42
CA TYR A 70 2.71 -17.36 -5.57
C TYR A 70 3.10 -15.90 -5.27
N PHE A 71 2.18 -15.11 -4.71
CA PHE A 71 2.48 -13.71 -4.36
C PHE A 71 3.63 -13.61 -3.37
N ARG A 72 3.60 -14.44 -2.33
CA ARG A 72 4.63 -14.58 -1.30
C ARG A 72 6.00 -14.94 -1.87
N MET A 73 6.04 -15.93 -2.76
CA MET A 73 7.27 -16.35 -3.43
C MET A 73 7.89 -15.22 -4.26
N ILE A 74 7.08 -14.49 -5.02
CA ILE A 74 7.57 -13.38 -5.86
C ILE A 74 8.09 -12.22 -5.01
N LEU A 75 7.36 -11.85 -3.94
CA LEU A 75 7.78 -10.81 -3.01
C LEU A 75 9.16 -11.07 -2.38
N ASN A 76 9.47 -12.34 -2.07
CA ASN A 76 10.77 -12.74 -1.52
C ASN A 76 11.91 -12.77 -2.53
N ARG A 77 11.60 -12.76 -3.82
CA ARG A 77 12.59 -12.84 -4.90
C ARG A 77 12.94 -11.47 -5.49
N GLU A 78 12.00 -10.54 -5.40
CA GLU A 78 12.11 -9.23 -6.02
C GLU A 78 12.97 -8.23 -5.25
N ASN A 79 13.41 -7.19 -5.97
CA ASN A 79 14.19 -6.12 -5.38
C ASN A 79 13.32 -5.19 -4.50
N VAL A 80 13.99 -4.32 -3.74
CA VAL A 80 13.31 -3.37 -2.83
C VAL A 80 12.28 -2.50 -3.56
N SER A 81 12.63 -1.97 -4.73
CA SER A 81 11.75 -1.07 -5.49
C SER A 81 10.44 -1.76 -5.88
N ASN A 82 10.55 -2.98 -6.41
CA ASN A 82 9.41 -3.80 -6.81
C ASN A 82 8.57 -4.25 -5.61
N SER A 83 9.22 -4.61 -4.50
CA SER A 83 8.54 -4.99 -3.26
C SER A 83 7.78 -3.82 -2.62
N VAL A 84 8.27 -2.58 -2.75
CA VAL A 84 7.52 -1.39 -2.33
C VAL A 84 6.24 -1.25 -3.15
N VAL A 85 6.32 -1.36 -4.48
CA VAL A 85 5.15 -1.27 -5.38
C VAL A 85 4.15 -2.41 -5.13
N MET A 86 4.62 -3.61 -4.77
CA MET A 86 3.76 -4.73 -4.38
C MET A 86 2.93 -4.44 -3.12
N ILE A 87 3.52 -3.75 -2.14
CA ILE A 87 2.89 -3.48 -0.84
C ILE A 87 2.03 -2.22 -0.91
N GLN A 88 2.61 -1.14 -1.42
CA GLN A 88 1.95 0.13 -1.65
C GLN A 88 1.96 0.43 -3.16
N PRO A 89 0.89 0.03 -3.87
CA PRO A 89 0.73 0.32 -5.29
C PRO A 89 0.87 1.81 -5.61
N SER A 90 1.46 2.12 -6.76
CA SER A 90 1.53 3.49 -7.27
C SER A 90 0.30 3.81 -8.10
N LEU A 91 -0.20 5.04 -7.98
CA LEU A 91 -1.34 5.55 -8.73
C LEU A 91 -0.93 6.84 -9.46
N ILE A 92 -1.14 6.85 -10.78
CA ILE A 92 -0.86 8.01 -11.64
C ILE A 92 -2.16 8.48 -12.27
N ALA A 93 -2.45 9.77 -12.20
CA ALA A 93 -3.60 10.38 -12.82
C ALA A 93 -3.23 11.10 -14.13
N TYR A 94 -4.11 10.97 -15.12
CA TYR A 94 -4.03 11.64 -16.40
C TYR A 94 -5.29 12.46 -16.59
N SER A 95 -5.12 13.75 -16.85
CA SER A 95 -6.18 14.71 -17.13
C SER A 95 -5.77 15.58 -18.31
N PHE A 96 -6.68 16.45 -18.79
CA PHE A 96 -6.32 17.42 -19.83
C PHE A 96 -5.28 18.45 -19.38
N HIS A 97 -5.11 18.63 -18.07
CA HIS A 97 -4.16 19.58 -17.51
C HIS A 97 -2.78 18.94 -17.26
N ALA A 98 -2.75 17.64 -16.97
CA ALA A 98 -1.52 16.91 -16.65
C ALA A 98 -1.57 15.48 -17.23
N LEU A 99 -0.57 15.10 -18.02
CA LEU A 99 -0.48 13.79 -18.68
C LEU A 99 0.32 12.76 -17.85
N GLY A 100 0.17 12.77 -16.52
CA GLY A 100 0.85 11.84 -15.63
C GLY A 100 1.31 12.50 -14.33
N GLU A 101 0.39 12.71 -13.39
CA GLU A 101 0.68 13.20 -12.05
C GLU A 101 0.57 12.05 -11.02
N PRO A 102 1.56 11.84 -10.14
CA PRO A 102 1.42 10.92 -9.03
C PRO A 102 0.31 11.39 -8.09
N VAL A 103 -0.61 10.50 -7.74
CA VAL A 103 -1.72 10.77 -6.83
C VAL A 103 -1.72 9.80 -5.66
N LEU A 104 -2.33 10.21 -4.55
CA LEU A 104 -2.48 9.35 -3.39
C LEU A 104 -3.36 8.15 -3.74
N LEU A 105 -3.03 6.99 -3.15
CA LEU A 105 -3.77 5.74 -3.32
C LEU A 105 -5.08 5.77 -2.51
N ASP A 106 -5.99 6.65 -2.90
CA ASP A 106 -7.19 7.01 -2.17
C ASP A 106 -8.40 7.09 -3.10
N VAL A 107 -9.60 6.80 -2.59
CA VAL A 107 -10.85 6.94 -3.35
C VAL A 107 -11.06 8.37 -3.87
N LEU A 108 -10.54 9.38 -3.17
CA LEU A 108 -10.60 10.78 -3.60
C LEU A 108 -9.83 11.06 -4.90
N ALA A 109 -8.94 10.15 -5.33
CA ALA A 109 -8.27 10.26 -6.62
C ALA A 109 -9.21 9.94 -7.80
N ILE A 110 -10.34 9.27 -7.56
CA ILE A 110 -11.32 8.95 -8.60
C ILE A 110 -12.10 10.21 -8.96
N ALA A 111 -12.07 10.56 -10.25
CA ALA A 111 -12.88 11.62 -10.83
C ALA A 111 -13.38 11.22 -12.22
N ALA A 112 -14.53 11.74 -12.62
CA ALA A 112 -15.18 11.40 -13.88
C ALA A 112 -14.39 11.85 -15.13
N ASP A 113 -13.58 12.90 -15.00
CA ASP A 113 -12.80 13.57 -16.05
C ASP A 113 -11.33 13.12 -16.12
N ARG A 114 -10.94 12.10 -15.34
CA ARG A 114 -9.56 11.61 -15.25
C ARG A 114 -9.43 10.15 -15.68
N ILE A 115 -8.23 9.77 -16.10
CA ILE A 115 -7.82 8.37 -16.27
C ILE A 115 -6.80 8.07 -15.18
N LEU A 116 -6.90 6.90 -14.56
CA LEU A 116 -5.96 6.44 -13.54
C LEU A 116 -5.20 5.22 -14.05
N LEU A 117 -3.88 5.23 -13.83
CA LEU A 117 -3.01 4.07 -14.01
C LEU A 117 -2.58 3.59 -12.62
N LEU A 118 -3.11 2.45 -12.20
CA LEU A 118 -2.67 1.76 -10.99
C LEU A 118 -1.65 0.71 -11.36
N ASP A 119 -0.52 0.74 -10.68
CA ASP A 119 0.48 -0.31 -10.74
C ASP A 119 0.63 -0.99 -9.37
N SER A 120 0.20 -2.25 -9.29
CA SER A 120 0.25 -3.08 -8.09
C SER A 120 1.23 -4.25 -8.21
N TYR A 121 2.23 -4.11 -9.06
CA TYR A 121 3.17 -5.16 -9.46
C TYR A 121 2.54 -6.31 -10.26
N PHE A 122 1.60 -7.06 -9.68
CA PHE A 122 0.98 -8.23 -10.32
C PHE A 122 -0.13 -7.87 -11.30
N THR A 123 -0.76 -6.72 -11.10
CA THR A 123 -1.83 -6.21 -11.95
C THR A 123 -1.58 -4.74 -12.25
N VAL A 124 -1.70 -4.38 -13.52
CA VAL A 124 -1.69 -2.99 -14.00
C VAL A 124 -3.12 -2.66 -14.43
N VAL A 125 -3.71 -1.60 -13.86
CA VAL A 125 -5.09 -1.21 -14.14
C VAL A 125 -5.12 0.15 -14.81
N VAL A 126 -5.70 0.24 -16.00
CA VAL A 126 -6.05 1.50 -16.67
C VAL A 126 -7.55 1.74 -16.47
N PHE A 127 -7.87 2.69 -15.60
CA PHE A 127 -9.23 3.03 -15.22
C PHE A 127 -9.66 4.35 -15.87
N HIS A 128 -10.79 4.36 -16.57
CA HIS A 128 -11.34 5.57 -17.18
C HIS A 128 -12.52 6.10 -16.34
N GLY A 129 -12.47 7.37 -15.97
CA GLY A 129 -13.60 8.07 -15.35
C GLY A 129 -14.84 8.09 -16.26
N ALA A 130 -16.02 8.27 -15.67
CA ALA A 130 -17.30 8.16 -16.37
C ALA A 130 -17.41 9.07 -17.60
N THR A 131 -16.98 10.33 -17.49
CA THR A 131 -17.02 11.30 -18.59
C THR A 131 -16.04 10.92 -19.70
N ILE A 132 -14.82 10.50 -19.34
CA ILE A 132 -13.81 10.03 -20.30
C ILE A 132 -14.32 8.79 -21.06
N ALA A 133 -14.92 7.84 -20.34
CA ALA A 133 -15.49 6.64 -20.94
C ALA A 133 -16.63 6.99 -21.91
N GLN A 134 -17.52 7.91 -21.54
CA GLN A 134 -18.58 8.41 -22.42
C GLN A 134 -18.01 9.04 -23.71
N TRP A 135 -17.01 9.92 -23.59
CA TRP A 135 -16.37 10.56 -24.75
C TRP A 135 -15.60 9.57 -25.63
N ARG A 136 -14.97 8.56 -25.03
CA ARG A 136 -14.31 7.47 -25.77
C ARG A 136 -15.35 6.68 -26.56
N ASN A 137 -16.47 6.31 -25.94
CA ASN A 137 -17.53 5.52 -26.57
C ASN A 137 -18.28 6.32 -27.66
N ALA A 138 -18.40 7.65 -27.51
CA ALA A 138 -18.92 8.54 -28.54
C ALA A 138 -17.97 8.73 -29.73
N GLY A 139 -16.73 8.24 -29.65
CA GLY A 139 -15.77 8.28 -30.75
C GLY A 139 -15.09 9.63 -30.97
N TYR A 140 -15.13 10.55 -29.98
CA TYR A 140 -14.53 11.89 -30.13
C TYR A 140 -13.03 11.84 -30.45
N HIS A 141 -12.32 10.82 -29.98
CA HIS A 141 -10.88 10.63 -30.24
C HIS A 141 -10.54 10.38 -31.73
N ASN A 142 -11.52 10.05 -32.57
CA ASN A 142 -11.32 9.85 -34.01
C ASN A 142 -11.48 11.16 -34.81
N LEU A 143 -11.99 12.23 -34.20
CA LEU A 143 -12.16 13.52 -34.85
C LEU A 143 -10.82 14.28 -34.82
N SER A 144 -10.42 14.86 -35.95
CA SER A 144 -9.18 15.65 -36.06
C SER A 144 -9.17 16.87 -35.14
N GLU A 145 -10.34 17.38 -34.74
CA GLU A 145 -10.48 18.49 -33.79
C GLU A 145 -10.14 18.09 -32.34
N HIS A 146 -10.07 16.79 -32.03
CA HIS A 146 -9.87 16.26 -30.69
C HIS A 146 -8.62 15.38 -30.56
N GLU A 147 -7.55 15.72 -31.28
CA GLU A 147 -6.25 15.02 -31.17
C GLU A 147 -5.71 15.00 -29.73
N VAL A 148 -5.98 16.04 -28.94
CA VAL A 148 -5.58 16.10 -27.51
C VAL A 148 -6.22 14.96 -26.72
N PHE A 149 -7.50 14.64 -26.99
CA PHE A 149 -8.19 13.55 -26.32
C PHE A 149 -7.65 12.18 -26.75
N ALA A 150 -7.30 12.02 -28.03
CA ALA A 150 -6.62 10.81 -28.51
C ALA A 150 -5.27 10.60 -27.81
N LYS A 151 -4.49 11.68 -27.61
CA LYS A 151 -3.23 11.63 -26.85
C LYS A 151 -3.46 11.27 -25.38
N LEU A 152 -4.48 11.83 -24.74
CA LEU A 152 -4.85 11.52 -23.35
C LEU A 152 -5.19 10.04 -23.16
N LEU A 153 -5.94 9.43 -24.10
CA LEU A 153 -6.27 8.00 -24.05
C LEU A 153 -5.06 7.08 -24.32
N LYS A 154 -4.07 7.58 -25.06
CA LYS A 154 -2.89 6.82 -25.44
C LYS A 154 -1.82 6.79 -24.35
N ALA A 155 -1.55 7.92 -23.70
CA ALA A 155 -0.50 8.06 -22.68
C ALA A 155 -0.52 6.95 -21.60
N PRO A 156 -1.63 6.68 -20.88
CA PRO A 156 -1.65 5.63 -19.86
C PRO A 156 -1.51 4.21 -20.43
N ARG A 157 -1.83 3.99 -21.71
CA ARG A 157 -1.61 2.70 -22.38
C ARG A 157 -0.15 2.50 -22.73
N ASP A 158 0.50 3.53 -23.27
CA ASP A 158 1.93 3.50 -23.58
C ASP A 158 2.74 3.22 -22.30
N ASP A 159 2.38 3.87 -21.18
CA ASP A 159 3.01 3.66 -19.87
C ASP A 159 2.71 2.25 -19.31
N ALA A 160 1.47 1.77 -19.42
CA ALA A 160 1.11 0.42 -19.01
C ALA A 160 1.88 -0.65 -19.82
N ASP A 161 1.99 -0.49 -21.13
CA ASP A 161 2.71 -1.41 -22.00
C ASP A 161 4.22 -1.42 -21.70
N ALA A 162 4.80 -0.27 -21.35
CA ALA A 162 6.18 -0.18 -20.89
C ALA A 162 6.40 -1.00 -19.60
N ILE A 163 5.50 -0.86 -18.61
CA ILE A 163 5.56 -1.63 -17.36
C ILE A 163 5.41 -3.14 -17.63
N VAL A 164 4.44 -3.52 -18.47
CA VAL A 164 4.18 -4.93 -18.82
C VAL A 164 5.39 -5.56 -19.53
N LYS A 165 6.10 -4.80 -20.36
CA LYS A 165 7.27 -5.28 -21.11
C LYS A 165 8.51 -5.48 -20.25
N GLU A 166 8.71 -4.63 -19.25
CA GLU A 166 9.89 -4.70 -18.37
C GLU A 166 9.74 -5.76 -17.27
N ARG A 167 8.52 -5.98 -16.78
CA ARG A 167 8.30 -6.75 -15.56
C ARG A 167 8.25 -8.26 -15.79
N PHE A 168 8.86 -8.99 -14.85
CA PHE A 168 8.74 -10.44 -14.73
C PHE A 168 8.31 -10.84 -13.32
N PRO A 169 7.27 -11.67 -13.14
CA PRO A 169 6.36 -12.21 -14.14
C PRO A 169 5.51 -11.12 -14.80
N VAL A 170 5.03 -11.39 -16.01
CA VAL A 170 4.22 -10.43 -16.78
C VAL A 170 2.95 -10.10 -15.99
N PRO A 171 2.68 -8.82 -15.69
CA PRO A 171 1.50 -8.43 -14.93
C PRO A 171 0.23 -8.59 -15.76
N ARG A 172 -0.88 -8.82 -15.06
CA ARG A 172 -2.20 -8.80 -15.69
C ARG A 172 -2.59 -7.36 -16.00
N LEU A 173 -2.73 -7.02 -17.29
CA LEU A 173 -3.30 -5.74 -17.72
C LEU A 173 -4.82 -5.79 -17.66
N VAL A 174 -5.43 -4.84 -16.94
CA VAL A 174 -6.87 -4.66 -16.82
C VAL A 174 -7.24 -3.27 -17.31
N ILE A 175 -8.06 -3.19 -18.35
CA ILE A 175 -8.60 -1.92 -18.83
C ILE A 175 -10.08 -1.88 -18.46
N CYS A 176 -10.49 -0.86 -17.72
CA CYS A 176 -11.85 -0.73 -17.22
C CYS A 176 -12.34 0.71 -17.18
N ASP A 177 -13.66 0.84 -17.04
CA ASP A 177 -14.36 2.11 -16.90
C ASP A 177 -14.97 2.19 -15.50
N GLN A 178 -15.25 3.42 -15.05
CA GLN A 178 -16.03 3.66 -13.84
C GLN A 178 -17.37 2.92 -13.91
N TYR A 179 -17.74 2.27 -12.80
CA TYR A 179 -18.90 1.36 -12.67
C TYR A 179 -18.82 0.05 -13.48
N GLY A 180 -17.70 -0.24 -14.14
CA GLY A 180 -17.44 -1.55 -14.75
C GLY A 180 -17.08 -2.62 -13.72
N SER A 181 -17.38 -3.89 -14.00
CA SER A 181 -17.11 -5.00 -13.07
C SER A 181 -15.62 -5.18 -12.75
N GLN A 182 -14.73 -4.84 -13.69
CA GLN A 182 -13.28 -4.89 -13.53
C GLN A 182 -12.72 -3.69 -12.74
N ALA A 183 -13.50 -2.63 -12.50
CA ALA A 183 -13.08 -1.49 -11.67
C ALA A 183 -12.76 -1.91 -10.23
N ARG A 184 -13.33 -3.03 -9.75
CA ARG A 184 -13.03 -3.62 -8.44
C ARG A 184 -11.54 -3.88 -8.19
N PHE A 185 -10.75 -4.12 -9.24
CA PHE A 185 -9.30 -4.31 -9.12
C PHE A 185 -8.58 -3.03 -8.67
N LEU A 186 -9.12 -1.86 -9.03
CA LEU A 186 -8.69 -0.57 -8.51
C LEU A 186 -9.24 -0.35 -7.10
N LEU A 187 -10.58 -0.43 -6.94
CA LEU A 187 -11.26 -0.07 -5.69
C LEU A 187 -10.77 -0.87 -4.49
N ALA A 188 -10.45 -2.16 -4.66
CA ALA A 188 -9.94 -3.02 -3.59
C ALA A 188 -8.55 -2.62 -3.07
N LYS A 189 -7.81 -1.75 -3.78
CA LYS A 189 -6.47 -1.27 -3.39
C LYS A 189 -6.48 0.14 -2.83
N LEU A 190 -7.56 0.91 -3.01
CA LEU A 190 -7.64 2.30 -2.56
C LEU A 190 -7.93 2.40 -1.07
N ASN A 191 -7.44 3.48 -0.46
CA ASN A 191 -7.85 3.87 0.89
C ASN A 191 -9.33 4.32 0.89
N PRO A 192 -10.19 3.71 1.73
CA PRO A 192 -11.61 4.08 1.83
C PRO A 192 -11.77 5.31 2.73
N SER A 193 -11.28 6.47 2.29
CA SER A 193 -11.47 7.75 3.01
C SER A 193 -12.92 8.25 2.93
N ALA A 194 -13.62 7.97 1.82
CA ALA A 194 -15.04 8.20 1.63
C ALA A 194 -15.79 6.85 1.56
N THR A 195 -16.62 6.60 2.57
CA THR A 195 -17.46 5.40 2.69
C THR A 195 -18.93 5.78 2.83
N TYR A 196 -19.84 4.80 2.78
CA TYR A 196 -21.27 5.03 3.00
C TYR A 196 -21.60 5.49 4.43
N ASN A 197 -20.66 5.32 5.38
CA ASN A 197 -20.81 5.72 6.77
C ASN A 197 -20.24 7.12 7.07
N SER A 198 -19.48 7.72 6.14
CA SER A 198 -18.91 9.05 6.34
C SER A 198 -19.90 10.14 5.92
N ASP A 199 -20.15 11.13 6.78
CA ASP A 199 -20.99 12.31 6.51
C ASP A 199 -20.41 13.28 5.45
N SER A 200 -19.25 12.95 4.88
CA SER A 200 -18.61 13.74 3.82
C SER A 200 -19.34 13.56 2.48
N PRO A 201 -19.85 14.65 1.86
CA PRO A 201 -20.50 14.56 0.56
C PRO A 201 -19.50 14.10 -0.50
N ALA A 202 -19.89 13.10 -1.30
CA ALA A 202 -19.09 12.66 -2.43
C ALA A 202 -18.75 13.83 -3.35
N VAL A 203 -17.47 13.98 -3.71
CA VAL A 203 -17.02 14.93 -4.72
C VAL A 203 -17.83 14.68 -6.01
N PRO A 204 -18.24 15.72 -6.77
CA PRO A 204 -18.97 15.51 -8.01
C PRO A 204 -18.22 14.59 -8.97
N GLY A 205 -18.79 13.42 -9.30
CA GLY A 205 -18.15 12.39 -10.13
C GLY A 205 -17.12 11.50 -9.42
N GLY A 206 -16.96 11.66 -8.11
CA GLY A 206 -16.20 10.76 -7.25
C GLY A 206 -16.93 9.44 -6.98
N ASP A 207 -16.22 8.50 -6.35
CA ASP A 207 -16.75 7.18 -5.99
C ASP A 207 -16.83 7.01 -4.47
N ILE A 208 -17.66 6.08 -4.01
CA ILE A 208 -17.76 5.70 -2.59
C ILE A 208 -17.42 4.22 -2.49
N ILE A 209 -16.49 3.86 -1.61
CA ILE A 209 -16.14 2.46 -1.39
C ILE A 209 -17.07 1.86 -0.33
N PHE A 210 -17.76 0.79 -0.70
CA PHE A 210 -18.59 0.00 0.22
C PHE A 210 -17.72 -1.03 0.95
N THR A 211 -17.07 -0.60 2.02
CA THR A 211 -16.25 -1.47 2.89
C THR A 211 -16.36 -1.02 4.35
N ASP A 212 -16.23 -1.99 5.26
CA ASP A 212 -16.05 -1.74 6.70
C ASP A 212 -14.56 -1.57 7.07
N ASP A 213 -13.66 -1.60 6.08
CA ASP A 213 -12.23 -1.37 6.32
C ASP A 213 -11.96 0.03 6.85
N VAL A 214 -11.01 0.10 7.78
CA VAL A 214 -10.57 1.35 8.40
C VAL A 214 -9.74 2.19 7.41
N SER A 215 -10.07 3.47 7.30
CA SER A 215 -9.28 4.43 6.49
C SER A 215 -7.92 4.71 7.13
N PHE A 216 -6.97 5.22 6.34
CA PHE A 216 -5.64 5.58 6.84
C PHE A 216 -5.71 6.63 7.95
N GLU A 217 -6.61 7.61 7.84
CA GLU A 217 -6.79 8.66 8.85
C GLU A 217 -7.23 8.07 10.20
N VAL A 218 -8.24 7.20 10.19
CA VAL A 218 -8.73 6.53 11.42
C VAL A 218 -7.64 5.61 12.01
N PHE A 219 -6.85 4.95 11.16
CA PHE A 219 -5.70 4.16 11.60
C PHE A 219 -4.65 5.03 12.31
N MET A 220 -4.31 6.19 11.74
CA MET A 220 -3.36 7.12 12.34
C MET A 220 -3.87 7.72 13.65
N ASP A 221 -5.15 8.09 13.71
CA ASP A 221 -5.81 8.57 14.94
C ASP A 221 -5.76 7.51 16.05
N HIS A 222 -6.01 6.25 15.70
CA HIS A 222 -5.93 5.15 16.65
C HIS A 222 -4.49 4.97 17.16
N LEU A 223 -3.52 4.94 16.24
CA LEU A 223 -2.10 4.83 16.56
C LEU A 223 -1.66 5.93 17.55
N GLN A 224 -2.02 7.19 17.28
CA GLN A 224 -1.71 8.33 18.14
C GLN A 224 -2.32 8.18 19.55
N ARG A 225 -3.59 7.77 19.63
CA ARG A 225 -4.28 7.55 20.92
C ARG A 225 -3.64 6.40 21.72
N THR A 226 -3.18 5.34 21.06
CA THR A 226 -2.51 4.21 21.73
C THR A 226 -1.12 4.58 22.23
N LEU A 227 -0.41 5.46 21.52
CA LEU A 227 0.93 5.92 21.92
C LEU A 227 0.91 6.86 23.13
N LEU A 228 -0.15 7.65 23.29
CA LEU A 228 -0.29 8.65 24.35
C LEU A 228 -0.03 8.12 25.77
N PRO A 229 -0.65 7.01 26.24
CA PRO A 229 -0.32 6.44 27.54
C PRO A 229 1.14 5.94 27.59
N LEU A 230 1.68 5.38 26.51
CA LEU A 230 3.05 4.85 26.49
C LEU A 230 4.10 5.95 26.67
N PHE A 231 3.90 7.13 26.06
CA PHE A 231 4.80 8.27 26.26
C PHE A 231 4.78 8.80 27.70
N LEU A 232 3.64 8.75 28.39
CA LEU A 232 3.55 9.08 29.81
C LEU A 232 4.32 8.10 30.71
N TYR A 233 4.47 6.84 30.28
CA TYR A 233 5.29 5.83 30.97
C TYR A 233 6.77 5.80 30.50
N SER A 234 7.08 6.39 29.33
CA SER A 234 8.40 6.32 28.67
C SER A 234 9.44 7.28 29.25
N GLU A 235 9.04 8.31 30.04
CA GLU A 235 9.99 9.12 30.84
C GLU A 235 10.86 8.25 31.79
N ALA A 236 10.55 6.96 31.96
CA ALA A 236 11.30 6.01 32.78
C ALA A 236 12.27 5.07 32.04
N ILE A 237 12.32 5.01 30.70
CA ILE A 237 13.17 4.03 29.98
C ILE A 237 13.89 4.67 28.79
N ALA A 238 14.96 5.40 29.09
CA ALA A 238 16.00 5.69 28.11
C ALA A 238 17.17 4.72 28.31
N SER A 239 17.23 3.65 27.52
CA SER A 239 18.48 2.96 27.16
C SER A 239 18.24 1.86 26.12
N ASP A 240 19.25 1.66 25.28
CA ASP A 240 19.50 0.52 24.39
C ASP A 240 18.93 0.52 22.96
N VAL A 241 19.73 1.17 22.09
CA VAL A 241 19.77 1.01 20.62
C VAL A 241 19.92 -0.46 20.18
N ALA A 242 20.46 -1.34 21.04
CA ALA A 242 20.64 -2.77 20.77
C ALA A 242 19.31 -3.53 20.54
N THR A 243 18.20 -3.05 21.11
CA THR A 243 16.88 -3.67 20.98
C THR A 243 16.29 -3.52 19.57
N PHE A 244 16.68 -2.48 18.83
CA PHE A 244 16.21 -2.28 17.45
C PHE A 244 16.76 -3.33 16.48
N ALA A 245 18.01 -3.78 16.68
CA ALA A 245 18.59 -4.85 15.88
C ALA A 245 17.87 -6.19 16.12
N THR A 246 17.44 -6.45 17.36
CA THR A 246 16.64 -7.65 17.68
C THR A 246 15.21 -7.55 17.16
N ASP A 247 14.61 -6.35 17.11
CA ASP A 247 13.27 -6.12 16.56
C ASP A 247 13.26 -6.18 15.01
N LEU A 248 14.33 -5.73 14.35
CA LEU A 248 14.57 -5.90 12.92
C LEU A 248 14.84 -7.37 12.54
N ASP A 249 15.62 -8.09 13.35
CA ASP A 249 15.83 -9.53 13.18
C ASP A 249 14.53 -10.30 13.47
N ALA A 250 13.68 -9.82 14.37
CA ALA A 250 12.31 -10.32 14.56
C ALA A 250 11.40 -9.97 13.38
N PHE A 251 11.57 -8.79 12.75
CA PHE A 251 10.86 -8.42 11.53
C PHE A 251 11.30 -9.25 10.33
N GLU A 252 12.59 -9.57 10.23
CA GLU A 252 13.13 -10.50 9.24
C GLU A 252 12.60 -11.93 9.45
N LYS A 253 12.61 -12.42 10.70
CA LYS A 253 12.02 -13.72 11.07
C LYS A 253 10.51 -13.77 10.86
N CYS A 254 9.81 -12.67 11.12
CA CYS A 254 8.37 -12.58 10.94
C CYS A 254 7.99 -12.44 9.46
N TRP A 255 8.78 -11.71 8.68
CA TRP A 255 8.67 -11.70 7.23
C TRP A 255 8.85 -13.11 6.67
N VAL A 256 9.85 -13.86 7.16
CA VAL A 256 9.98 -15.29 6.87
C VAL A 256 8.72 -16.05 7.28
N CYS A 257 8.14 -15.83 8.47
CA CYS A 257 6.91 -16.52 8.89
C CYS A 257 5.64 -16.13 8.10
N ILE A 258 5.49 -14.85 7.73
CA ILE A 258 4.39 -14.34 6.89
C ILE A 258 4.51 -14.93 5.49
N VAL A 259 5.74 -15.15 5.00
CA VAL A 259 5.97 -15.61 3.64
C VAL A 259 6.05 -17.15 3.53
N ASP A 260 6.58 -17.85 4.53
CA ASP A 260 6.79 -19.32 4.57
C ASP A 260 5.86 -20.04 5.57
N MET A 261 4.54 -19.84 5.43
CA MET A 261 3.53 -20.58 6.22
C MET A 261 3.46 -22.09 5.90
N GLN A 262 4.41 -22.65 5.12
CA GLN A 262 4.45 -24.08 4.77
C GLN A 262 5.84 -24.76 4.81
N ALA A 263 6.93 -24.12 5.28
CA ALA A 263 8.26 -24.77 5.26
C ALA A 263 8.86 -24.98 6.66
N SER A 264 8.97 -26.26 7.05
CA SER A 264 10.00 -26.96 7.88
C SER A 264 10.88 -26.16 8.89
N PRO A 265 11.22 -26.71 10.08
CA PRO A 265 11.61 -25.96 11.28
C PRO A 265 13.04 -25.35 11.31
N ASP A 266 13.74 -25.23 10.18
CA ASP A 266 15.18 -24.90 10.18
C ASP A 266 15.45 -23.41 9.88
N LEU A 267 15.14 -22.56 10.88
CA LEU A 267 15.21 -21.09 10.88
C LEU A 267 16.60 -20.52 10.52
N THR A 268 17.68 -21.28 10.76
CA THR A 268 19.07 -20.81 10.66
C THR A 268 19.61 -20.77 9.23
N SER A 269 19.01 -21.53 8.30
CA SER A 269 19.36 -21.51 6.88
C SER A 269 18.62 -20.41 6.10
N LEU A 270 17.41 -20.07 6.56
CA LEU A 270 16.54 -19.01 6.02
C LEU A 270 17.08 -17.60 6.32
N LEU A 271 17.57 -17.36 7.54
CA LEU A 271 18.21 -16.09 7.95
C LEU A 271 19.45 -15.74 7.09
N LYS A 272 20.17 -16.73 6.54
CA LYS A 272 21.31 -16.46 5.66
C LYS A 272 20.92 -15.98 4.26
N ARG A 273 19.66 -16.21 3.83
CA ARG A 273 19.14 -15.80 2.51
C ARG A 273 18.49 -14.41 2.52
N ASN A 274 18.10 -13.86 3.68
CA ASN A 274 17.34 -12.62 3.79
C ASN A 274 18.15 -11.33 4.06
N LYS A 275 19.40 -11.29 3.58
CA LYS A 275 20.17 -10.03 3.49
C LYS A 275 19.44 -8.92 2.69
N GLN A 276 18.47 -9.28 1.85
CA GLN A 276 17.66 -8.30 1.10
C GLN A 276 16.66 -7.53 1.97
N LEU A 277 16.21 -8.05 3.12
CA LEU A 277 15.24 -7.35 3.98
C LEU A 277 15.90 -6.30 4.90
N VAL A 278 17.12 -6.58 5.38
CA VAL A 278 17.97 -5.57 6.02
C VAL A 278 18.34 -4.48 5.01
N VAL A 279 18.58 -4.87 3.75
CA VAL A 279 18.74 -3.92 2.64
C VAL A 279 17.42 -3.22 2.33
N PHE A 280 16.25 -3.81 2.50
CA PHE A 280 14.92 -3.18 2.33
C PHE A 280 14.70 -2.06 3.36
N MET A 281 14.94 -2.34 4.64
CA MET A 281 14.83 -1.33 5.70
C MET A 281 15.91 -0.25 5.57
N SER A 282 17.14 -0.62 5.18
CA SER A 282 18.22 0.35 4.90
C SER A 282 17.95 1.17 3.63
N SER A 283 17.33 0.57 2.61
CA SER A 283 16.98 1.22 1.34
C SER A 283 15.74 2.10 1.46
N LEU A 284 14.77 1.78 2.33
CA LEU A 284 13.67 2.69 2.68
C LEU A 284 14.20 3.96 3.35
N ILE A 285 15.21 3.81 4.23
CA ILE A 285 15.94 4.95 4.80
C ILE A 285 16.68 5.73 3.70
N CYS A 286 17.29 5.07 2.71
CA CYS A 286 17.93 5.74 1.57
C CYS A 286 16.96 6.35 0.53
N LEU A 287 15.78 5.78 0.30
CA LEU A 287 14.77 6.32 -0.62
C LEU A 287 14.17 7.63 -0.07
N SER A 288 14.12 7.80 1.25
CA SER A 288 13.80 9.09 1.89
C SER A 288 14.83 10.20 1.65
N HIS A 289 15.98 9.90 1.03
CA HIS A 289 16.98 10.90 0.60
C HIS A 289 16.76 11.40 -0.84
N THR A 290 15.84 10.81 -1.61
CA THR A 290 15.66 11.10 -3.04
C THR A 290 14.25 11.60 -3.41
N LEU A 291 13.37 11.78 -2.41
CA LEU A 291 12.07 12.44 -2.49
C LEU A 291 12.07 13.69 -1.62
#